data_AF-A0A833UDZ7-F1
#
_entry.id   AF-A0A833UDZ7-F1
#
_cell.length_a   1.000
_cell.length_b   1.000
_cell.length_c   1.000
_cell.angle_alpha   90.00
_cell.angle_beta   90.00
_cell.angle_gamma   90.00
#
_symmetry.space_group_name_H-M   'P 1'
#
loop_
_entity.id
_entity.type
_entity.pdbx_description
1 polymer ?
#
loop_
_entity_poly.entity_id
_entity_poly.type
_entity_poly.pdbx_seq_one_letter_code
_entity_poly.pdbx_strand_id
1 'polypeptide(L)'
;MPISKLKAMPAFRDDAPRQIRHAIALFTIVWLIEVGLAVWFMMMGFDEVGHVPAAKAALMRQGFAWVAIVQAFWLSLNASLIVGLCQRQKLARMLELALTIVTTLAFLVAGFPFRVSLVEVGFFANAIATVLIFTGPCTRWFQAVAS
;
A
#
# COMPACT_ATOMS: atom_id res chain seq x y z
N MET A 1 5.40 15.13 -27.35
CA MET A 1 5.93 13.96 -26.58
C MET A 1 5.58 14.19 -25.12
N PRO A 2 4.89 13.27 -24.39
CA PRO A 2 5.46 11.96 -24.05
C PRO A 2 4.40 10.84 -23.77
N ILE A 3 4.28 9.86 -24.66
CA ILE A 3 3.61 8.56 -24.38
C ILE A 3 4.66 7.43 -24.19
N SER A 4 5.95 7.73 -24.34
CA SER A 4 7.00 6.71 -24.37
C SER A 4 7.34 6.08 -23.01
N LYS A 5 6.98 6.69 -21.88
CA LYS A 5 7.33 6.15 -20.54
C LYS A 5 6.38 5.07 -20.04
N LEU A 6 5.09 5.11 -20.41
CA LEU A 6 4.17 4.00 -20.13
C LEU A 6 4.53 2.74 -20.94
N LYS A 7 5.02 2.93 -22.18
CA LYS A 7 5.60 1.86 -23.01
C LYS A 7 6.91 1.29 -22.42
N ALA A 8 7.53 1.98 -21.46
CA ALA A 8 8.79 1.58 -20.86
C ALA A 8 8.65 0.76 -19.56
N MET A 9 7.46 0.67 -18.95
CA MET A 9 7.27 -0.09 -17.71
C MET A 9 7.24 -1.61 -17.98
N PRO A 10 8.22 -2.39 -17.48
CA PRO A 10 8.30 -3.82 -17.73
C PRO A 10 7.02 -4.61 -17.42
N ALA A 11 6.32 -4.26 -16.33
CA ALA A 11 5.14 -5.01 -15.88
C ALA A 11 3.92 -4.95 -16.81
N PHE A 12 3.88 -3.99 -17.75
CA PHE A 12 2.78 -3.82 -18.71
C PHE A 12 3.15 -4.25 -20.13
N ARG A 13 4.31 -4.86 -20.31
CA ARG A 13 4.70 -5.49 -21.58
C ARG A 13 4.03 -6.86 -21.69
N ASP A 14 3.86 -7.32 -22.93
CA ASP A 14 3.16 -8.58 -23.22
C ASP A 14 3.88 -9.82 -22.65
N ASP A 15 5.19 -9.74 -22.43
CA ASP A 15 6.01 -10.79 -21.81
C ASP A 15 5.83 -10.91 -20.29
N ALA A 16 5.20 -9.92 -19.64
CA ALA A 16 4.95 -9.96 -18.21
C ALA A 16 3.80 -10.93 -17.86
N PRO A 17 4.00 -11.85 -16.89
CA PRO A 17 2.94 -12.72 -16.39
C PRO A 17 1.70 -11.92 -15.98
N ARG A 18 0.50 -12.40 -16.34
CA ARG A 18 -0.77 -11.72 -16.04
C ARG A 18 -0.96 -11.47 -14.54
N GLN A 19 -0.43 -12.37 -13.70
CA GLN A 19 -0.45 -12.26 -12.25
C GLN A 19 0.22 -10.99 -11.73
N ILE A 20 1.27 -10.50 -12.40
CA ILE A 20 1.95 -9.24 -12.03
C ILE A 20 1.03 -8.06 -12.26
N ARG A 21 0.34 -8.04 -13.41
CA ARG A 21 -0.64 -6.99 -13.73
C ARG A 21 -1.80 -6.99 -12.73
N HIS A 22 -2.32 -8.16 -12.39
CA HIS A 22 -3.37 -8.28 -11.37
C HIS A 22 -2.89 -7.82 -9.99
N ALA A 23 -1.67 -8.21 -9.58
CA ALA A 23 -1.11 -7.78 -8.31
C ALA A 23 -0.92 -6.26 -8.25
N ILE A 24 -0.34 -5.65 -9.28
CA ILE A 24 -0.17 -4.20 -9.36
C ILE A 24 -1.52 -3.48 -9.33
N ALA A 25 -2.53 -4.00 -10.03
CA ALA A 25 -3.88 -3.45 -9.98
C ALA A 25 -4.47 -3.51 -8.57
N LEU A 26 -4.34 -4.65 -7.89
CA LEU A 26 -4.81 -4.83 -6.51
C LEU A 26 -4.09 -3.89 -5.54
N PHE A 27 -2.75 -3.81 -5.60
CA PHE A 27 -1.96 -2.89 -4.78
C PHE A 27 -2.38 -1.44 -5.01
N THR A 28 -2.63 -1.06 -6.26
CA THR A 28 -3.06 0.31 -6.61
C THR A 28 -4.46 0.60 -6.06
N ILE A 29 -5.39 -0.35 -6.16
CA ILE A 29 -6.76 -0.21 -5.61
C ILE A 29 -6.71 -0.05 -4.09
N VAL A 30 -5.95 -0.91 -3.40
CA VAL A 30 -5.78 -0.83 -1.94
C VAL A 30 -5.20 0.52 -1.55
N TRP A 31 -4.13 0.96 -2.23
CA TRP A 31 -3.52 2.26 -2.00
C TRP A 31 -4.51 3.42 -2.18
N LEU A 32 -5.34 3.41 -3.24
CA LEU A 32 -6.38 4.43 -3.45
C LEU A 32 -7.41 4.46 -2.32
N ILE A 33 -7.82 3.30 -1.81
CA ILE A 33 -8.73 3.21 -0.66
C ILE A 33 -8.06 3.79 0.59
N GLU A 34 -6.81 3.45 0.86
CA GLU A 34 -6.05 3.97 2.01
C GLU A 34 -5.88 5.49 1.93
N VAL A 35 -5.57 6.03 0.74
CA VAL A 35 -5.51 7.48 0.51
C VAL A 35 -6.86 8.13 0.77
N GLY A 36 -7.95 7.56 0.24
CA GLY A 36 -9.31 8.08 0.45
C GLY A 36 -9.68 8.11 1.93
N LEU A 37 -9.36 7.04 2.67
CA LEU A 37 -9.56 6.99 4.12
C LEU A 37 -8.71 8.03 4.85
N ALA A 38 -7.44 8.19 4.50
CA ALA A 38 -6.57 9.18 5.12
C ALA A 38 -7.08 10.62 4.91
N VAL A 39 -7.53 10.94 3.69
CA VAL A 39 -8.15 12.25 3.37
C VAL A 39 -9.44 12.45 4.16
N TRP A 40 -10.31 11.44 4.23
CA TRP A 40 -11.55 11.49 5.01
C TRP A 40 -11.29 11.75 6.49
N PHE A 41 -10.31 11.05 7.09
CA PHE A 41 -9.89 11.28 8.47
C PHE A 41 -9.34 12.69 8.69
N MET A 42 -8.59 13.24 7.73
CA MET A 42 -8.16 14.64 7.79
C MET A 42 -9.33 15.62 7.78
N MET A 43 -10.35 15.39 6.96
CA MET A 43 -11.51 16.28 6.93
C MET A 43 -12.29 16.25 8.25
N MET A 44 -12.61 15.07 8.79
CA MET A 44 -13.36 14.96 10.06
C MET A 44 -12.60 15.51 11.27
N GLY A 45 -11.27 15.39 11.29
CA GLY A 45 -10.44 15.83 12.41
C GLY A 45 -10.45 17.34 12.66
N PHE A 46 -10.90 18.17 11.71
CA PHE A 46 -11.00 19.63 11.89
C PHE A 46 -12.38 20.10 12.33
N ASP A 47 -13.45 19.37 12.02
CA ASP A 47 -14.83 19.80 12.30
C ASP A 47 -15.21 19.68 13.80
N GLU A 48 -14.66 18.71 14.54
CA GLU A 48 -14.98 18.52 15.97
C GLU A 48 -14.12 19.35 16.95
N VAL A 49 -13.10 20.07 16.46
CA VAL A 49 -12.13 20.79 17.31
C VAL A 49 -12.76 21.98 18.05
N GLY A 50 -13.92 22.46 17.61
CA GLY A 50 -14.63 23.59 18.23
C GLY A 50 -15.19 23.32 19.63
N HIS A 51 -15.34 22.06 20.05
CA HIS A 51 -16.02 21.68 21.30
C HIS A 51 -15.06 21.23 22.42
N VAL A 52 -13.74 21.30 22.20
CA VAL A 52 -12.73 20.73 23.11
C VAL A 52 -11.94 21.84 23.84
N PRO A 53 -11.71 21.75 25.16
CA PRO A 53 -10.90 22.72 25.90
C PRO A 53 -9.51 22.95 25.26
N ALA A 54 -9.02 24.20 25.23
CA ALA A 54 -7.84 24.62 24.47
C ALA A 54 -6.57 23.76 24.69
N ALA A 55 -6.32 23.30 25.92
CA ALA A 55 -5.17 22.42 26.23
C ALA A 55 -5.32 21.00 25.64
N LYS A 56 -6.55 20.46 25.61
CA LYS A 56 -6.87 19.18 24.96
C LYS A 56 -6.89 19.31 23.44
N ALA A 57 -7.31 20.47 22.92
CA ALA A 57 -7.27 20.77 21.49
C ALA A 57 -5.83 20.81 20.95
N ALA A 58 -4.88 21.37 21.71
CA ALA A 58 -3.46 21.36 21.34
C ALA A 58 -2.86 19.94 21.28
N LEU A 59 -3.12 19.12 22.31
CA LEU A 59 -2.73 17.70 22.34
C LEU A 59 -3.37 16.88 21.22
N MET A 60 -4.66 17.10 20.93
CA MET A 60 -5.36 16.45 19.81
C MET A 60 -4.77 16.85 18.47
N ARG A 61 -4.48 18.14 18.24
CA ARG A 61 -3.82 18.61 17.01
C ARG A 61 -2.43 18.00 16.84
N GLN A 62 -1.66 17.89 17.91
CA GLN A 62 -0.32 17.28 17.86
C GLN A 62 -0.39 15.77 17.60
N GLY A 63 -1.29 15.05 18.27
CA GLY A 63 -1.54 13.63 18.00
C GLY A 63 -2.02 13.39 16.58
N PHE A 64 -2.95 14.22 16.10
CA PHE A 64 -3.46 14.16 14.73
C PHE A 64 -2.35 14.42 13.69
N ALA A 65 -1.51 15.43 13.91
CA ALA A 65 -0.37 15.72 13.04
C ALA A 65 0.61 14.55 12.99
N TRP A 66 0.90 13.91 14.12
CA TRP A 66 1.75 12.72 14.15
C TRP A 66 1.16 11.54 13.38
N VAL A 67 -0.14 11.26 13.56
CA VAL A 67 -0.83 10.22 12.81
C VAL A 67 -0.80 10.52 11.31
N ALA A 68 -1.05 11.77 10.92
CA ALA A 68 -1.00 12.19 9.52
C ALA A 68 0.40 12.02 8.90
N ILE A 69 1.47 12.35 9.64
CA ILE A 69 2.86 12.16 9.18
C ILE A 69 3.16 10.67 8.97
N VAL A 70 2.83 9.84 9.96
CA VAL A 70 3.05 8.39 9.88
C VAL A 70 2.27 7.79 8.71
N GLN A 71 1.01 8.22 8.51
CA GLN A 71 0.21 7.75 7.37
C GLN A 71 0.76 8.25 6.03
N ALA A 72 1.17 9.51 5.93
CA ALA A 72 1.75 10.05 4.70
C ALA A 72 3.05 9.30 4.31
N PHE A 73 3.88 8.99 5.30
CA PHE A 73 5.07 8.17 5.11
C PHE A 73 4.72 6.75 4.63
N TRP A 74 3.75 6.10 5.28
CA TRP A 74 3.27 4.77 4.91
C TRP A 74 2.75 4.71 3.47
N LEU A 75 1.87 5.65 3.10
CA LEU A 75 1.32 5.77 1.75
C LEU A 75 2.41 6.02 0.70
N SER A 76 3.42 6.83 1.03
CA SER A 76 4.55 7.11 0.13
C SER A 76 5.44 5.88 -0.07
N LEU A 77 5.65 5.09 0.99
CA LEU A 77 6.38 3.83 0.92
C LEU A 77 5.66 2.83 0.01
N ASN A 78 4.35 2.60 0.21
CA ASN A 78 3.55 1.71 -0.64
C ASN A 78 3.56 2.15 -2.11
N ALA A 79 3.41 3.44 -2.40
CA ALA A 79 3.49 3.96 -3.76
C ALA A 79 4.87 3.65 -4.40
N SER A 80 5.95 3.82 -3.63
CA SER A 80 7.31 3.53 -4.09
C SER A 80 7.53 2.04 -4.38
N LEU A 81 6.95 1.15 -3.55
CA LEU A 81 7.00 -0.30 -3.77
C LEU A 81 6.24 -0.69 -5.04
N ILE A 82 5.05 -0.14 -5.28
CA ILE A 82 4.29 -0.36 -6.52
C ILE A 82 5.12 0.05 -7.75
N VAL A 83 5.74 1.23 -7.72
CA VAL A 83 6.61 1.69 -8.81
C VAL A 83 7.82 0.76 -9.00
N GLY A 84 8.45 0.33 -7.90
CA GLY A 84 9.56 -0.63 -7.94
C GLY A 84 9.15 -1.98 -8.53
N LEU A 85 7.97 -2.48 -8.21
CA LEU A 85 7.38 -3.70 -8.79
C LEU A 85 7.11 -3.53 -10.29
N CYS A 86 6.55 -2.40 -10.71
CA CYS A 86 6.35 -2.06 -12.13
C CYS A 86 7.68 -2.08 -12.91
N GLN A 87 8.77 -1.68 -12.25
CA GLN A 87 10.14 -1.66 -12.77
C GLN A 87 10.90 -2.98 -12.60
N ARG A 88 10.25 -4.05 -12.13
CA ARG A 88 10.87 -5.37 -11.92
C ARG A 88 11.99 -5.37 -10.87
N GLN A 89 11.97 -4.44 -9.90
CA GLN A 89 12.98 -4.36 -8.85
C GLN A 89 12.80 -5.48 -7.82
N LYS A 90 13.83 -6.31 -7.64
CA LYS A 90 13.83 -7.42 -6.66
C LYS A 90 13.70 -6.90 -5.22
N LEU A 91 14.32 -5.76 -4.92
CA LEU A 91 14.26 -5.14 -3.59
C LEU A 91 12.81 -4.78 -3.22
N ALA A 92 12.08 -4.12 -4.13
CA ALA A 92 10.68 -3.76 -3.91
C ALA A 92 9.82 -5.00 -3.62
N ARG A 93 10.05 -6.09 -4.36
CA ARG A 93 9.36 -7.37 -4.12
C ARG A 93 9.66 -7.97 -2.75
N MET A 94 10.91 -7.92 -2.28
CA MET A 94 11.27 -8.45 -0.96
C MET A 94 10.73 -7.58 0.17
N LEU A 95 10.77 -6.25 -0.01
CA LEU A 95 10.20 -5.30 0.95
C LEU A 95 8.69 -5.46 1.07
N GLU A 96 7.97 -5.65 -0.05
CA GLU A 96 6.52 -5.90 -0.03
C GLU A 96 6.16 -7.17 0.77
N LEU A 97 6.95 -8.24 0.61
CA LEU A 97 6.77 -9.46 1.40
C LEU A 97 6.99 -9.21 2.89
N ALA A 98 8.07 -8.52 3.25
CA ALA A 98 8.37 -8.18 4.64
C ALA A 98 7.25 -7.31 5.25
N LEU A 99 6.78 -6.31 4.51
CA LEU A 99 5.69 -5.43 4.91
C LEU A 99 4.40 -6.22 5.15
N THR A 100 4.05 -7.12 4.23
CA THR A 100 2.88 -8.00 4.34
C THR A 100 2.97 -8.92 5.55
N ILE A 101 4.14 -9.50 5.84
CA ILE A 101 4.34 -10.36 7.02
C ILE A 101 4.18 -9.55 8.31
N VAL A 102 4.86 -8.40 8.41
CA VAL A 102 4.81 -7.55 9.62
C VAL A 102 3.39 -7.06 9.89
N THR A 103 2.68 -6.61 8.86
CA THR A 103 1.27 -6.19 8.98
C THR A 103 0.37 -7.34 9.38
N THR A 104 0.55 -8.54 8.81
CA THR A 104 -0.21 -9.74 9.20
C THR A 104 -0.01 -10.07 10.68
N LEU A 105 1.25 -10.08 11.15
CA LEU A 105 1.56 -10.35 12.55
C LEU A 105 0.94 -9.29 13.48
N ALA A 106 1.01 -8.01 13.10
CA ALA A 106 0.37 -6.93 13.85
C ALA A 106 -1.14 -7.11 13.95
N PHE A 107 -1.81 -7.51 12.85
CA PHE A 107 -3.24 -7.82 12.84
C PHE A 107 -3.60 -8.96 13.80
N LEU A 108 -2.81 -10.03 13.80
CA LEU A 108 -3.00 -11.18 14.69
C LEU A 108 -2.83 -10.81 16.17
N VAL A 109 -1.77 -10.04 16.50
CA VAL A 109 -1.49 -9.59 17.88
C VAL A 109 -2.55 -8.63 18.40
N ALA A 110 -3.04 -7.72 17.54
CA ALA A 110 -4.08 -6.77 17.90
C ALA A 110 -5.47 -7.42 18.08
N GLY A 111 -5.60 -8.72 17.81
CA GLY A 111 -6.84 -9.47 18.05
C GLY A 111 -8.03 -8.91 17.26
N PHE A 112 -7.79 -8.34 16.08
CA PHE A 112 -8.85 -7.75 15.27
C PHE A 112 -9.90 -8.82 14.95
N PRO A 113 -11.17 -8.65 15.40
CA PRO A 113 -12.22 -9.57 15.02
C PRO A 113 -12.47 -9.39 13.52
N PHE A 114 -12.37 -10.45 12.72
CA PHE A 114 -12.70 -10.40 11.29
C PHE A 114 -14.18 -10.06 11.12
N ARG A 115 -14.47 -8.79 10.82
CA ARG A 115 -15.82 -8.24 10.66
C ARG A 115 -16.12 -7.83 9.21
N VAL A 116 -15.25 -8.18 8.26
CA VAL A 116 -15.37 -7.85 6.84
C VAL A 116 -15.44 -6.32 6.64
N SER A 117 -14.63 -5.59 7.40
CA SER A 117 -14.49 -4.15 7.24
C SER A 117 -13.70 -3.81 5.97
N LEU A 118 -13.86 -2.60 5.43
CA LEU A 118 -13.08 -2.13 4.27
C LEU A 118 -11.56 -2.23 4.49
N VAL A 119 -11.10 -2.03 5.73
CA VAL A 119 -9.70 -2.14 6.13
C VAL A 119 -9.21 -3.59 6.03
N GLU A 120 -9.99 -4.54 6.54
CA GLU A 120 -9.66 -5.97 6.45
C GLU A 120 -9.67 -6.48 5.01
N VAL A 121 -10.66 -6.08 4.22
CA VAL A 121 -10.73 -6.43 2.79
C VAL A 121 -9.53 -5.88 2.03
N GLY A 122 -9.14 -4.63 2.31
CA GLY A 122 -7.92 -4.02 1.76
C GLY A 122 -6.66 -4.80 2.13
N PHE A 123 -6.53 -5.18 3.39
CA PHE A 123 -5.43 -6.01 3.88
C PHE A 123 -5.37 -7.38 3.18
N PHE A 124 -6.49 -8.10 3.06
CA PHE A 124 -6.53 -9.38 2.36
C PHE A 124 -6.20 -9.23 0.87
N ALA A 125 -6.69 -8.19 0.20
CA ALA A 125 -6.34 -7.89 -1.18
C ALA A 125 -4.83 -7.63 -1.33
N ASN A 126 -4.21 -6.92 -0.38
CA ASN A 126 -2.76 -6.70 -0.33
C ASN A 126 -2.00 -8.04 -0.17
N ALA A 127 -2.42 -8.87 0.78
CA ALA A 127 -1.79 -10.17 1.01
C ALA A 127 -1.90 -11.11 -0.21
N ILE A 128 -3.06 -11.14 -0.86
CA ILE A 128 -3.27 -11.91 -2.10
C ILE A 128 -2.38 -11.38 -3.22
N ALA A 129 -2.29 -10.06 -3.40
CA ALA A 129 -1.41 -9.43 -4.39
C ALA A 129 0.06 -9.79 -4.14
N THR A 130 0.49 -9.80 -2.87
CA THR A 130 1.82 -10.26 -2.47
C THR A 130 2.04 -11.72 -2.85
N VAL A 131 1.09 -12.62 -2.57
CA VAL A 131 1.23 -14.03 -2.98
C VAL A 131 1.34 -14.16 -4.50
N LEU A 132 0.56 -13.39 -5.27
CA LEU A 132 0.57 -13.43 -6.74
C LEU A 132 1.94 -13.08 -7.34
N ILE A 133 2.65 -12.09 -6.79
CA ILE A 133 4.00 -11.72 -7.27
C ILE A 133 5.08 -12.74 -6.89
N PHE A 134 4.77 -13.70 -6.01
CA PHE A 134 5.66 -14.81 -5.63
C PHE A 134 5.35 -16.14 -6.33
N THR A 135 4.35 -16.20 -7.20
CA THR A 135 4.10 -17.39 -8.03
C THR A 135 5.31 -17.75 -8.90
N GLY A 136 5.42 -19.02 -9.31
CA GLY A 136 6.55 -19.52 -10.12
C GLY A 136 6.83 -18.70 -11.39
N PRO A 137 5.82 -18.37 -12.22
CA PRO A 137 5.99 -17.52 -13.41
C PRO A 137 6.52 -16.13 -13.08
N CYS A 138 5.97 -15.45 -12.06
CA CYS A 138 6.44 -14.14 -11.61
C CYS A 138 7.87 -14.21 -11.09
N THR A 139 8.21 -15.26 -10.35
CA THR A 139 9.55 -15.45 -9.81
C THR A 139 10.61 -15.53 -10.89
N ARG A 140 10.39 -16.35 -11.91
CA ARG A 140 11.27 -16.45 -13.08
C ARG A 140 11.36 -15.12 -13.81
N TRP A 141 10.24 -14.41 -13.94
CA TRP A 141 10.24 -13.07 -14.51
C TRP A 141 11.15 -12.15 -13.69
N PHE A 142 10.96 -11.92 -12.39
CA PHE A 142 11.89 -11.08 -11.61
C PHE A 142 13.37 -11.54 -11.64
N GLN A 143 13.65 -12.82 -11.87
CA GLN A 143 15.01 -13.37 -11.95
C GLN A 143 15.69 -13.14 -13.31
N ALA A 144 14.97 -13.19 -14.42
CA ALA A 144 15.52 -13.09 -15.78
C ALA A 144 16.05 -11.69 -16.20
N VAL A 145 16.36 -10.81 -15.25
CA VAL A 145 17.16 -9.58 -15.44
C VAL A 145 18.60 -9.78 -14.94
N ALA A 146 18.85 -10.81 -14.14
CA ALA A 146 20.17 -11.09 -13.54
C ALA A 146 21.06 -12.00 -14.40
N SER A 147 20.73 -12.14 -15.69
CA SER A 147 21.47 -12.91 -16.70
C SER A 147 21.89 -11.99 -17.83
#